data_AF-A0A6M1XS18-F1
#
_entry.id   AF-A0A6M1XS18-F1
#
_cell.length_a   1.000
_cell.length_b   1.000
_cell.length_c   1.000
_cell.angle_alpha   90.00
_cell.angle_beta   90.00
_cell.angle_gamma   90.00
#
_symmetry.space_group_name_H-M   'P 1'
#
loop_
_entity.id
_entity.type
_entity.pdbx_description
1 polymer ?
#
loop_
_entity_poly.entity_id
_entity_poly.type
_entity_poly.pdbx_seq_one_letter_code
_entity_poly.pdbx_strand_id
1 'polypeptide(L)'
;EVENGEILQIVCGAPNIKAGQKVVVAKPGAMMPDGLMIWPGVLRGEESFGMICSAKELRLPNAPAKKGILELPFDAEVGAAFAVGE
;
A
#
# COMPACT_ATOMS: atom_id res chain seq x y z
N GLU A 1 -1.08 3.02 11.08
CA GLU A 1 -2.46 3.53 11.08
C GLU A 1 -2.92 3.64 9.64
N VAL A 2 -4.07 3.08 9.31
CA VAL A 2 -4.59 3.09 7.94
C VAL A 2 -5.81 4.00 7.78
N GLU A 3 -6.65 4.12 8.81
CA GLU A 3 -7.86 4.96 8.83
C GLU A 3 -8.37 5.07 10.27
N ASN A 4 -8.70 6.28 10.75
CA ASN A 4 -9.38 6.51 12.05
C ASN A 4 -8.78 5.79 13.29
N GLY A 5 -7.46 5.60 13.33
CA GLY A 5 -6.78 4.90 14.42
C GLY A 5 -6.72 3.37 14.27
N GLU A 6 -7.25 2.79 13.18
CA GLU A 6 -7.05 1.37 12.88
C GLU A 6 -5.59 1.10 12.54
N ILE A 7 -5.02 0.14 13.27
CA ILE A 7 -3.67 -0.37 13.04
C ILE A 7 -3.80 -1.73 12.35
N LEU A 8 -3.43 -1.78 11.08
CA LEU A 8 -3.31 -3.03 10.34
C LEU A 8 -1.86 -3.49 10.33
N GLN A 9 -1.64 -4.77 10.64
CA GLN A 9 -0.35 -5.41 10.44
C GLN A 9 -0.21 -5.82 8.97
N ILE A 10 0.85 -5.37 8.31
CA ILE A 10 1.10 -5.65 6.89
C ILE A 10 2.57 -5.98 6.72
N VAL A 11 2.83 -7.14 6.14
CA VAL A 11 4.19 -7.58 5.86
C VAL A 11 4.62 -7.01 4.51
N CYS A 12 5.69 -6.20 4.51
CA CYS A 12 6.25 -5.62 3.29
C CYS A 12 7.73 -6.00 3.15
N GLY A 13 8.12 -6.45 1.96
CA GLY A 13 9.50 -6.78 1.62
C GLY A 13 10.22 -5.68 0.83
N ALA A 14 9.63 -4.51 0.65
CA ALA A 14 10.20 -3.47 -0.19
C ALA A 14 11.43 -2.82 0.48
N PRO A 15 12.53 -2.58 -0.26
CA PRO A 15 13.77 -2.07 0.33
C PRO A 15 13.69 -0.60 0.78
N ASN A 16 12.66 0.15 0.35
CA ASN A 16 12.44 1.54 0.72
C ASN A 16 11.40 1.73 1.86
N ILE A 17 10.91 0.65 2.47
CA ILE A 17 10.00 0.77 3.62
C ILE A 17 10.76 1.29 4.86
N LYS A 18 10.22 2.34 5.49
CA LYS A 18 10.74 2.97 6.71
C LYS A 18 9.58 3.45 7.58
N ALA A 19 9.83 3.50 8.88
CA ALA A 19 8.89 4.04 9.85
C ALA A 19 8.65 5.54 9.61
N GLY A 20 7.42 6.00 9.86
CA GLY A 20 7.03 7.40 9.70
C GLY A 20 6.71 7.84 8.27
N GLN A 21 6.78 6.94 7.29
CA GLN A 21 6.40 7.25 5.91
C GLN A 21 4.88 7.12 5.71
N LYS A 22 4.31 8.00 4.90
CA LYS A 22 2.96 7.84 4.39
C LYS A 22 3.03 7.01 3.12
N VAL A 23 2.20 5.97 3.03
CA VAL A 23 2.24 5.00 1.94
C VAL A 23 0.82 4.63 1.54
N VAL A 24 0.65 4.19 0.30
CA VAL A 24 -0.64 3.65 -0.13
C VAL A 24 -0.76 2.21 0.34
N VAL A 25 -1.87 1.92 1.00
CA VAL A 25 -2.20 0.59 1.51
C VAL A 25 -3.49 0.12 0.85
N ALA A 26 -3.45 -1.05 0.25
CA ALA A 26 -4.66 -1.75 -0.17
C ALA A 26 -5.16 -2.64 0.97
N LYS A 27 -6.35 -2.33 1.46
CA LYS A 27 -7.06 -3.08 2.49
C LYS A 27 -7.57 -4.43 1.93
N PRO A 28 -7.81 -5.45 2.78
CA PRO A 28 -8.49 -6.66 2.35
C PRO A 28 -9.85 -6.34 1.71
N GLY A 29 -10.13 -6.96 0.58
CA GLY A 29 -11.28 -6.68 -0.29
C GLY A 29 -11.02 -5.60 -1.35
N ALA A 30 -9.90 -4.86 -1.29
CA ALA A 30 -9.55 -3.90 -2.33
C ALA A 30 -9.18 -4.61 -3.64
N MET A 31 -9.65 -4.06 -4.75
CA MET A 31 -9.30 -4.51 -6.10
C MET A 31 -8.18 -3.62 -6.66
N MET A 32 -7.05 -4.24 -6.99
CA MET A 32 -5.94 -3.58 -7.65
C MET A 32 -6.26 -3.29 -9.11
N PRO A 33 -5.62 -2.28 -9.72
CA PRO A 33 -5.81 -1.99 -11.15
C PRO A 33 -5.26 -3.09 -12.07
N ASP A 34 -4.47 -4.03 -11.53
CA ASP A 34 -4.04 -5.24 -12.23
C ASP A 34 -5.09 -6.37 -12.20
N GLY A 35 -6.22 -6.18 -11.52
CA GLY A 35 -7.29 -7.17 -11.35
C GLY A 35 -7.09 -8.09 -10.14
N LEU A 36 -6.02 -7.91 -9.38
CA LEU A 36 -5.76 -8.68 -8.16
C LEU A 36 -6.59 -8.16 -6.99
N MET A 37 -7.36 -9.04 -6.35
CA MET A 37 -8.08 -8.70 -5.12
C MET A 37 -7.20 -9.01 -3.91
N ILE A 38 -7.15 -8.10 -2.95
CA ILE A 38 -6.37 -8.26 -1.72
C ILE A 38 -7.14 -9.07 -0.70
N TRP A 39 -6.47 -10.05 -0.11
CA TRP A 39 -7.03 -10.91 0.91
C TRP A 39 -6.11 -10.92 2.13
N PRO A 40 -6.67 -11.05 3.34
CA PRO A 40 -5.87 -11.24 4.53
C PRO A 40 -5.21 -12.63 4.47
N GLY A 41 -3.95 -12.71 4.89
CA GLY A 41 -3.19 -13.96 4.85
C GLY A 41 -1.96 -13.92 5.74
N VAL A 42 -1.22 -15.02 5.80
CA VAL A 42 0.01 -15.12 6.60
C VAL A 42 1.22 -15.14 5.67
N LEU A 43 2.11 -14.17 5.83
CA LEU A 43 3.36 -14.07 5.09
C LEU A 43 4.52 -14.28 6.05
N ARG A 44 5.41 -15.24 5.76
CA ARG A 44 6.60 -15.54 6.56
C ARG A 44 6.31 -15.81 8.06
N GLY A 45 5.11 -16.31 8.36
CA GLY A 45 4.67 -16.60 9.73
C GLY A 45 4.01 -15.43 10.46
N GLU A 46 3.90 -14.26 9.81
CA GLU A 46 3.21 -13.09 10.35
C GLU A 46 1.93 -12.80 9.59
N GLU A 47 0.87 -12.42 10.31
CA GLU A 47 -0.40 -12.04 9.70
C GLU A 47 -0.26 -10.72 8.93
N SER A 48 -0.78 -10.69 7.71
CA SER A 48 -0.78 -9.52 6.83
C SER A 48 -2.21 -9.22 6.41
N PHE A 49 -2.75 -8.12 6.91
CA PHE A 49 -4.10 -7.63 6.66
C PHE A 49 -4.10 -6.54 5.59
N GLY A 50 -3.46 -6.82 4.45
CA GLY A 50 -3.36 -5.88 3.35
C GLY A 50 -2.05 -6.00 2.60
N MET A 51 -1.83 -5.05 1.70
CA MET A 51 -0.62 -4.92 0.89
C MET A 51 -0.22 -3.45 0.78
N ILE A 52 1.06 -3.15 0.96
CA ILE A 52 1.60 -1.82 0.66
C ILE A 52 1.85 -1.74 -0.84
N CYS A 53 1.29 -0.74 -1.49
CA CYS A 53 1.33 -0.62 -2.94
C CYS A 53 2.53 0.17 -3.43
N SER A 54 3.08 -0.26 -4.55
CA SER A 54 4.03 0.50 -5.36
C SER A 54 3.33 1.41 -6.36
N ALA A 55 4.03 2.46 -6.81
CA ALA A 55 3.59 3.29 -7.94
C ALA A 55 3.33 2.44 -9.20
N LYS A 56 4.13 1.38 -9.39
CA LYS A 56 4.02 0.48 -10.53
C LYS A 56 2.79 -0.42 -10.43
N GLU A 57 2.53 -1.00 -9.26
CA GLU A 57 1.31 -1.78 -9.00
C GLU A 57 0.05 -0.92 -9.17
N LEU A 58 0.14 0.37 -8.85
CA LEU A 58 -0.93 1.36 -9.00
C LEU A 58 -1.08 1.91 -10.43
N ARG A 59 -0.26 1.47 -11.38
CA ARG A 59 -0.24 1.93 -12.78
C ARG A 59 -0.16 3.45 -12.95
N LEU A 60 0.57 4.13 -12.07
CA LEU A 60 0.71 5.59 -12.16
C LEU A 60 1.50 6.01 -13.41
N PRO A 61 1.01 6.99 -14.20
CA PRO A 61 1.79 7.58 -15.28
C PRO A 61 3.00 8.29 -14.66
N ASN A 62 4.21 7.91 -15.06
CA ASN A 62 5.51 8.29 -14.46
C ASN A 62 5.94 7.49 -13.22
N ALA A 63 5.44 6.27 -13.02
CA ALA A 63 5.95 5.40 -11.97
C ALA A 63 7.49 5.26 -12.05
N PRO A 64 8.22 5.54 -10.95
CA PRO A 64 9.67 5.43 -10.94
C PRO A 64 10.11 4.01 -11.32
N ALA A 65 11.16 3.89 -12.13
CA ALA A 65 11.73 2.60 -12.51
C ALA A 65 12.32 1.83 -11.31
N LYS A 66 12.52 2.52 -10.17
CA LYS A 66 12.98 1.90 -8.92
C LYS A 66 11.88 1.02 -8.33
N LYS A 67 12.24 -0.22 -8.04
CA LYS A 67 11.40 -1.17 -7.32
C LYS A 67 11.25 -0.69 -5.87
N GLY A 68 10.02 -0.39 -5.45
CA GLY A 68 9.75 0.11 -4.11
C GLY A 68 8.28 0.48 -3.90
N ILE A 69 7.90 0.67 -2.65
CA ILE A 69 6.58 1.19 -2.28
C ILE A 69 6.39 2.63 -2.74
N LEU A 70 5.14 3.05 -2.92
CA LEU A 70 4.82 4.45 -3.18
C LEU A 70 4.88 5.25 -1.89
N GLU A 71 5.84 6.15 -1.82
CA GLU A 71 6.00 7.12 -0.74
C GLU A 71 5.12 8.34 -1.06
N LEU A 72 4.16 8.64 -0.20
CA LEU A 72 3.31 9.81 -0.29
C LEU A 72 3.93 11.00 0.46
N PRO A 73 3.62 12.24 0.07
CA PRO A 73 4.04 13.41 0.81
C PRO A 73 3.49 13.37 2.25
N PHE A 74 4.20 13.98 3.19
CA PHE A 74 3.78 14.06 4.59
C PHE A 74 2.45 14.79 4.80
N ASP A 75 2.00 15.57 3.82
CA ASP A 75 0.72 16.27 3.85
C ASP A 75 -0.47 15.38 3.45
N ALA A 76 -0.22 14.17 2.91
CA ALA A 76 -1.28 13.25 2.50
C ALA A 76 -2.16 12.83 3.69
N GLU A 77 -3.47 12.87 3.54
CA GLU A 77 -4.39 12.48 4.61
C GLU A 77 -4.40 10.96 4.81
N VAL A 78 -4.21 10.50 6.05
CA VAL A 78 -4.26 9.07 6.39
C VAL A 78 -5.71 8.63 6.41
N GLY A 79 -6.05 7.53 5.73
CA GLY A 79 -7.42 7.06 5.58
C GLY A 79 -8.15 7.60 4.35
N ALA A 80 -7.59 8.58 3.65
CA ALA A 80 -8.16 9.04 2.39
C ALA A 80 -8.08 7.93 1.32
N ALA A 81 -9.16 7.78 0.56
CA ALA A 81 -9.19 6.84 -0.56
C ALA A 81 -8.21 7.28 -1.65
N PHE A 82 -7.25 6.43 -1.97
CA PHE A 82 -6.32 6.67 -3.07
C PHE A 82 -6.90 6.08 -4.36
N ALA A 83 -7.47 6.95 -5.20
CA ALA A 83 -8.01 6.55 -6.50
C ALA A 83 -6.87 6.38 -7.52
N VAL A 84 -6.84 5.22 -8.19
CA VAL A 84 -5.93 4.92 -9.28
C VAL A 84 -6.71 4.77 -10.58
N GLY A 85 -6.40 5.61 -11.56
CA GLY A 85 -7.01 5.58 -12.88
C GLY A 85 -7.80 6.85 -13.20
N GLU A 86 -7.13 7.74 -13.92
CA GLU A 86 -7.73 8.47 -15.05
C GLU A 86 -6.78 8.35 -16.24
#